data_AF-A0A9D8Z007-F1
#
_entry.id   AF-A0A9D8Z007-F1
#
_cell.length_a   1.000
_cell.length_b   1.000
_cell.length_c   1.000
_cell.angle_alpha   90.00
_cell.angle_beta   90.00
_cell.angle_gamma   90.00
#
_symmetry.space_group_name_H-M   'P 1'
#
loop_
_entity.id
_entity.type
_entity.pdbx_description
1 polymer ?
#
loop_
_entity_poly.entity_id
_entity_poly.type
_entity_poly.pdbx_seq_one_letter_code
_entity_poly.pdbx_strand_id
1 'polypeptide(L)'
;MPSIRIAALVSSLSLIIAAGTVFFRFVEGWSWVDSYFFAVVTLSTVGYGNLVPATALGKIGTTVFIVLGLGIFAAAIQQIAAATLQRRRIKPPGDNDRTN
;
A
#
# COMPACT_ATOMS: atom_id res chain seq x y z
N MET A 1 3.24 -17.36 -13.48
CA MET A 1 2.49 -17.67 -12.23
C MET A 1 2.04 -16.37 -11.58
N PRO A 2 0.73 -16.09 -11.45
CA PRO A 2 0.22 -14.82 -10.89
C PRO A 2 0.64 -14.58 -9.43
N SER A 3 0.86 -15.64 -8.65
CA SER A 3 1.32 -15.58 -7.26
C SER A 3 2.68 -14.90 -7.08
N ILE A 4 3.66 -15.15 -7.97
CA ILE A 4 5.01 -14.56 -7.86
C ILE A 4 5.00 -13.04 -8.08
N ARG A 5 4.10 -12.55 -8.94
CA ARG A 5 3.95 -11.12 -9.24
C ARG A 5 3.36 -10.37 -8.05
N ILE A 6 2.36 -10.95 -7.39
CA ILE A 6 1.77 -10.39 -6.18
C ILE A 6 2.80 -10.34 -5.06
N ALA A 7 3.53 -11.44 -4.84
CA ALA A 7 4.58 -11.48 -3.82
C ALA A 7 5.67 -10.42 -4.06
N ALA A 8 6.11 -10.23 -5.31
CA ALA A 8 7.09 -9.21 -5.67
C ALA A 8 6.60 -7.76 -5.48
N LEU A 9 5.33 -7.48 -5.78
CA LEU A 9 4.76 -6.16 -5.51
C LEU A 9 4.61 -5.89 -4.02
N VAL A 10 4.15 -6.89 -3.26
CA VAL A 10 4.02 -6.77 -1.80
C VAL A 10 5.39 -6.56 -1.17
N SER A 11 6.41 -7.32 -1.56
CA SER A 11 7.77 -7.13 -1.04
C SER A 11 8.35 -5.76 -1.39
N SER A 12 8.16 -5.30 -2.63
CA SER A 12 8.59 -3.96 -3.07
C SER A 12 7.89 -2.86 -2.27
N LEU A 13 6.58 -3.00 -2.06
CA LEU A 13 5.79 -2.02 -1.30
C LEU A 13 6.21 -2.00 0.17
N SER A 14 6.39 -3.16 0.80
CA SER A 14 6.89 -3.26 2.18
C SER A 14 8.26 -2.60 2.33
N LEU A 15 9.16 -2.76 1.35
CA LEU A 15 10.49 -2.17 1.37
C LEU A 15 10.45 -0.65 1.23
N ILE A 16 9.58 -0.13 0.34
CA ILE A 16 9.35 1.32 0.19
C ILE A 16 8.76 1.92 1.46
N ILE A 17 7.76 1.27 2.07
CA ILE A 17 7.16 1.74 3.33
C ILE A 17 8.20 1.72 4.45
N ALA A 18 9.02 0.67 4.57
CA ALA A 18 10.08 0.60 5.57
C ALA A 18 11.12 1.71 5.38
N ALA A 19 11.57 1.94 4.13
CA ALA A 19 12.50 3.01 3.81
C ALA A 19 11.91 4.40 4.13
N GLY A 20 10.65 4.65 3.74
CA GLY A 20 9.94 5.89 4.08
C GLY A 20 9.78 6.07 5.59
N THR A 21 9.44 5.01 6.32
CA THR A 21 9.31 5.02 7.79
C THR A 21 10.62 5.44 8.45
N VAL A 22 11.74 4.83 8.04
CA VAL A 22 13.07 5.18 8.54
C VAL A 22 13.41 6.63 8.19
N PHE A 23 13.17 7.06 6.95
CA PHE A 23 13.42 8.42 6.51
C PHE A 23 12.66 9.45 7.35
N PHE A 24 11.33 9.32 7.48
CA PHE A 24 10.52 10.26 8.25
C PHE A 24 10.82 10.22 9.75
N ARG A 25 11.23 9.06 10.29
CA ARG A 25 11.68 8.97 11.69
C ARG A 25 12.86 9.89 11.96
N PHE A 26 13.87 9.90 11.08
CA PHE A 26 15.07 10.71 11.28
C PHE A 26 14.90 12.16 10.84
N VAL A 27 14.12 12.41 9.78
CA VAL A 27 13.96 13.76 9.20
C VAL A 27 12.92 14.59 9.94
N GLU A 28 11.79 14.00 10.33
CA GLU A 28 10.71 14.71 11.03
C GLU A 28 10.70 14.44 12.55
N GLY A 29 11.49 13.48 13.03
CA GLY A 29 11.56 13.15 14.46
C GLY A 29 10.32 12.45 15.02
N TRP A 30 9.35 12.10 14.18
CA TRP A 30 8.11 11.40 14.57
C TRP A 30 8.39 10.01 15.14
N SER A 31 7.47 9.46 15.95
CA SER A 31 7.63 8.09 16.45
C SER A 31 7.67 7.07 15.30
N TRP A 32 8.22 5.88 15.53
CA TRP A 32 8.25 4.81 14.51
C TRP A 32 6.86 4.49 13.96
N VAL A 33 5.84 4.49 14.82
CA VAL A 33 4.45 4.22 14.45
C VAL A 33 3.88 5.37 13.64
N ASP A 34 4.13 6.62 14.02
CA ASP A 34 3.66 7.80 13.28
C ASP A 34 4.31 7.91 11.91
N SER A 35 5.61 7.62 11.79
CA SER A 35 6.32 7.59 10.52
C SER A 35 5.78 6.49 9.59
N TYR A 36 5.51 5.30 10.13
CA TYR A 36 4.88 4.20 9.38
C TYR A 36 3.47 4.56 8.95
N PHE A 37 2.67 5.09 9.88
CA PHE A 37 1.30 5.52 9.62
C PHE A 37 1.25 6.57 8.52
N PHE A 38 2.11 7.60 8.60
CA PHE A 38 2.24 8.61 7.56
C PHE A 38 2.60 7.99 6.20
N ALA A 39 3.62 7.12 6.15
CA ALA A 39 4.04 6.48 4.91
C ALA A 39 2.90 5.71 4.23
N VAL A 40 2.12 4.94 4.99
CA VAL A 40 0.97 4.19 4.47
C VAL A 40 -0.14 5.12 4.01
N VAL A 41 -0.56 6.07 4.86
CA VAL A 41 -1.66 7.02 4.58
C VAL A 41 -1.37 7.90 3.38
N THR A 42 -0.11 8.28 3.19
CA THR A 42 0.35 9.05 2.03
C THR A 42 0.30 8.22 0.75
N LEU A 43 0.84 6.99 0.74
CA LEU A 43 0.81 6.14 -0.48
C LEU A 43 -0.60 5.65 -0.83
N SER A 44 -1.47 5.47 0.17
CA SER A 44 -2.86 5.14 -0.05
C SER A 44 -3.70 6.35 -0.48
N THR A 45 -3.09 7.54 -0.62
CA THR A 45 -3.76 8.80 -0.96
C THR A 45 -4.89 9.20 0.00
N VAL A 46 -4.89 8.67 1.23
CA VAL A 46 -5.92 8.97 2.23
C VAL A 46 -5.67 10.35 2.83
N GLY A 47 -4.42 10.65 3.20
CA GLY A 47 -3.99 12.00 3.54
C GLY A 47 -4.80 12.71 4.63
N TYR A 48 -4.96 12.11 5.82
CA TYR A 48 -5.73 12.70 6.94
C TYR A 48 -5.25 14.10 7.38
N GLY A 49 -4.01 14.47 7.09
CA GLY A 49 -3.45 15.79 7.41
C GLY A 49 -3.10 16.01 8.89
N ASN A 50 -3.24 14.99 9.74
CA ASN A 50 -2.83 15.02 11.14
C ASN A 50 -1.30 14.97 11.31
N LEU A 51 -0.59 14.38 10.36
CA LEU A 51 0.86 14.40 10.24
C LEU A 51 1.23 15.03 8.89
N VAL A 52 2.00 16.12 8.93
CA VAL A 52 2.45 16.85 7.75
C VAL A 52 3.92 17.19 7.93
N PRO A 53 4.80 16.89 6.96
CA PRO A 53 6.22 17.20 7.07
C PRO A 53 6.45 18.70 7.28
N ALA A 54 7.11 19.05 8.39
CA ALA A 54 7.43 20.41 8.73
C ALA A 54 8.76 20.84 8.11
N THR A 55 9.70 19.89 7.96
CA THR A 55 11.05 20.19 7.45
C THR A 55 11.06 20.32 5.93
N ALA A 56 11.97 21.15 5.40
CA ALA A 56 12.15 21.27 3.96
C ALA A 56 12.52 19.93 3.31
N LEU A 57 13.41 19.17 3.97
CA LEU A 57 13.83 17.85 3.50
C LEU A 57 12.69 16.83 3.55
N GLY A 58 11.85 16.87 4.59
CA GLY A 58 10.68 16.00 4.70
C GLY A 58 9.65 16.28 3.62
N LYS A 59 9.38 17.56 3.29
CA LYS A 59 8.50 17.93 2.17
C LYS A 59 9.01 17.39 0.83
N ILE A 60 10.29 17.60 0.52
CA ILE A 60 10.93 17.07 -0.70
C ILE A 60 10.87 15.54 -0.69
N GLY A 61 11.22 14.93 0.44
CA GLY A 61 11.20 13.48 0.63
C GLY A 61 9.81 12.89 0.41
N THR A 62 8.76 13.54 0.90
CA THR A 62 7.37 13.15 0.65
C THR A 62 7.02 13.19 -0.84
N THR A 63 7.42 14.23 -1.56
CA THR A 63 7.17 14.32 -3.01
C THR A 63 7.84 13.16 -3.76
N VAL A 64 9.12 12.90 -3.48
CA VAL A 64 9.86 11.79 -4.10
C VAL A 64 9.25 10.44 -3.72
N PHE A 65 8.90 10.26 -2.44
CA PHE A 65 8.28 9.05 -1.92
C PHE A 65 6.95 8.73 -2.63
N ILE A 66 6.11 9.74 -2.86
CA ILE A 66 4.85 9.57 -3.61
C ILE A 66 5.13 9.14 -5.05
N VAL A 67 6.03 9.82 -5.77
CA VAL A 67 6.35 9.51 -7.17
C VAL A 67 6.85 8.08 -7.33
N LEU A 68 7.70 7.61 -6.41
CA LEU A 68 8.28 6.26 -6.46
C LEU A 68 7.29 5.17 -6.01
N GLY A 69 6.49 5.44 -4.97
CA GLY A 69 5.66 4.42 -4.32
C GLY A 69 4.24 4.30 -4.85
N LEU A 70 3.64 5.38 -5.37
CA LEU A 70 2.21 5.41 -5.68
C LEU A 70 1.82 4.41 -6.78
N GLY A 71 2.64 4.29 -7.83
CA GLY A 71 2.39 3.33 -8.92
C GLY A 71 2.44 1.87 -8.45
N ILE A 72 3.39 1.55 -7.57
CA ILE A 72 3.53 0.21 -6.98
C ILE A 72 2.35 -0.08 -6.05
N PHE A 73 1.94 0.90 -5.23
CA PHE A 73 0.77 0.79 -4.36
C PHE A 73 -0.51 0.53 -5.17
N ALA A 74 -0.76 1.32 -6.23
CA ALA A 74 -1.91 1.14 -7.10
C ALA A 74 -1.92 -0.24 -7.78
N ALA A 75 -0.76 -0.70 -8.28
CA ALA A 75 -0.63 -2.01 -8.88
C ALA A 75 -0.89 -3.15 -7.88
N ALA A 76 -0.45 -3.00 -6.62
CA ALA A 76 -0.69 -3.97 -5.57
C ALA A 76 -2.20 -4.09 -5.26
N ILE A 77 -2.89 -2.96 -5.09
CA ILE A 77 -4.35 -2.94 -4.86
C ILE A 77 -5.10 -3.58 -6.03
N GLN A 78 -4.73 -3.25 -7.27
CA GLN A 78 -5.38 -3.81 -8.46
C GLN A 78 -5.26 -5.34 -8.52
N GLN A 79 -4.10 -5.90 -8.18
CA GLN A 79 -3.92 -7.36 -8.19
C GLN A 79 -4.64 -8.06 -7.04
N ILE A 80 -4.67 -7.46 -5.85
CA ILE A 80 -5.45 -7.99 -4.71
C ILE A 80 -6.95 -7.99 -5.04
N ALA A 81 -7.45 -6.91 -5.64
CA ALA A 81 -8.83 -6.82 -6.11
C ALA A 81 -9.13 -7.89 -7.16
N ALA A 82 -8.25 -8.07 -8.16
CA ALA A 82 -8.41 -9.11 -9.18
C ALA A 82 -8.42 -10.52 -8.59
N ALA A 83 -7.55 -10.82 -7.63
CA ALA A 83 -7.51 -12.11 -6.95
C ALA A 83 -8.79 -12.38 -6.15
N THR A 84 -9.36 -11.35 -5.52
CA THR A 84 -10.61 -11.47 -4.74
C THR A 84 -11.82 -11.69 -5.66
N LEU A 85 -11.88 -11.00 -6.80
CA LEU A 85 -12.96 -11.16 -7.78
C LEU A 85 -12.92 -12.52 -8.48
N GLN A 86 -11.73 -13.05 -8.78
CA GLN A 86 -11.60 -14.40 -9.34
C GLN A 86 -12.15 -15.48 -8.40
N ARG A 87 -11.97 -15.33 -7.08
CA ARG A 87 -12.56 -16.26 -6.10
C ARG A 87 -14.08 -16.24 -6.10
N ARG A 88 -14.69 -15.07 -6.35
CA ARG A 88 -16.17 -14.95 -6.45
C ARG A 88 -16.73 -15.57 -7.72
N ARG A 89 -15.98 -15.56 -8.82
CA ARG A 89 -16.42 -16.13 -10.10
C ARG A 89 -16.34 -17.67 -10.15
N ILE A 90 -15.53 -18.29 -9.29
CA ILE A 90 -15.32 -19.76 -9.27
C ILE A 90 -16.38 -20.52 -8.42
N LYS A 91 -17.16 -19.85 -7.56
CA LYS A 91 -18.31 -20.47 -6.88
C LYS A 91 -19.61 -20.08 -7.61
N PRO A 92 -20.10 -20.87 -8.58
CA PRO A 92 -21.35 -20.56 -9.27
C PRO A 92 -22.53 -20.52 -8.28
N PRO A 93 -23.49 -19.59 -8.43
CA PRO A 93 -24.75 -19.63 -7.69
C PRO A 93 -25.60 -20.80 -8.19
N GLY A 94 -25.95 -21.73 -7.30
CA GLY A 94 -26.98 -22.75 -7.56
C GLY A 94 -26.45 -24.13 -7.96
N ASP A 95 -26.04 -24.91 -6.95
CA ASP A 95 -25.98 -26.37 -7.03
C ASP A 95 -26.47 -26.98 -5.70
N ASN A 96 -27.65 -26.54 -5.24
CA ASN A 96 -28.34 -27.12 -4.09
C ASN A 96 -29.85 -27.31 -4.36
N ASP A 97 -30.24 -27.31 -5.63
CA ASP A 97 -31.65 -27.31 -6.06
C ASP A 97 -31.96 -28.45 -7.05
N ARG A 98 -31.13 -29.52 -7.03
CA ARG A 98 -31.30 -30.70 -7.90
C ARG A 98 -31.35 -32.02 -7.13
N THR A 99 -31.48 -31.98 -5.80
CA THR A 99 -31.41 -33.17 -4.94
C THR A 99 -32.67 -33.42 -4.09
N ASN A 100 -33.82 -32.86 -4.45
CA ASN A 100 -35.12 -33.25 -3.89
C ASN A 100 -36.11 -33.57 -5.01
#